data_AF-A0A2D6E5P7-F1
#
_entry.id   AF-A0A2D6E5P7-F1
#
_cell.length_a   1.000
_cell.length_b   1.000
_cell.length_c   1.000
_cell.angle_alpha   90.00
_cell.angle_beta   90.00
_cell.angle_gamma   90.00
#
_symmetry.space_group_name_H-M   'P 1'
#
loop_
_entity.id
_entity.type
_entity.pdbx_description
1 polymer ?
#
loop_
_entity_poly.entity_id
_entity_poly.type
_entity_poly.pdbx_seq_one_letter_code
_entity_poly.pdbx_strand_id
1 'polypeptide(L)'
;MTKAKPASKNSKNNSAKVSQNKVRSKVNSGRTNVSGTKKLGIKKNGKKNGAGKASLKRSTSGFEVEFFILDKNGRAVNAATKLLKEVAKQKRNENAEIVLEMGDSMIEVGSYPDVASSGTLSALLDNIKLLLYTADEMGLYLCPLGTYPGTNNPKLHQNTAHYKAKLALFGPKRWRHEARCAGYHFHYAMPWGVFDTKHKRLKKLINSKNKQSLVNAHNFLVAADPALTTFMQSSPFYQGKYLGKDSRAIMYRGLGKSEGLFSNFPDFGALPSYRHTVADMISKAEQRFEGWIKLITG
;
A
#
# COMPACT_ATOMS: atom_id res chain seq x y z
N MET A 1 35.39 53.59 -17.19
CA MET A 1 36.63 53.34 -17.97
C MET A 1 36.68 51.85 -18.30
N THR A 2 36.15 51.49 -19.48
CA THR A 2 36.87 50.91 -20.64
C THR A 2 37.15 49.41 -20.49
N LYS A 3 36.22 48.51 -20.87
CA LYS A 3 36.02 47.90 -22.22
C LYS A 3 37.29 47.32 -22.85
N ALA A 4 37.31 45.99 -23.05
CA ALA A 4 37.79 45.35 -24.28
C ALA A 4 37.30 43.89 -24.40
N LYS A 5 36.53 43.63 -25.47
CA LYS A 5 36.39 42.37 -26.22
C LYS A 5 37.44 42.44 -27.37
N PRO A 6 37.85 41.35 -28.05
CA PRO A 6 37.03 40.84 -29.17
C PRO A 6 37.16 39.35 -29.62
N ALA A 7 36.23 39.00 -30.54
CA ALA A 7 36.23 38.04 -31.67
C ALA A 7 36.58 36.55 -31.43
N SER A 8 35.69 35.56 -31.64
CA SER A 8 34.94 35.10 -32.85
C SER A 8 35.77 34.40 -33.93
N LYS A 9 35.48 33.12 -34.20
CA LYS A 9 35.50 32.52 -35.55
C LYS A 9 34.58 31.29 -35.64
N ASN A 10 33.76 31.31 -36.69
CA ASN A 10 32.88 30.26 -37.20
C ASN A 10 33.65 29.01 -37.66
N SER A 11 33.01 27.84 -37.57
CA SER A 11 33.03 26.86 -38.67
C SER A 11 31.71 26.09 -38.73
N LYS A 12 31.10 26.10 -39.92
CA LYS A 12 29.90 25.37 -40.30
C LYS A 12 30.20 23.88 -40.56
N ASN A 13 29.13 23.08 -40.49
CA ASN A 13 28.65 22.11 -41.50
C ASN A 13 28.42 20.64 -41.06
N ASN A 14 27.18 20.23 -41.39
CA ASN A 14 26.74 18.98 -42.00
C ASN A 14 26.39 17.75 -41.14
N SER A 15 25.08 17.66 -40.85
CA SER A 15 24.15 16.63 -41.33
C SER A 15 24.69 15.24 -41.68
N ALA A 16 24.17 14.22 -40.98
CA ALA A 16 23.95 12.89 -41.56
C ALA A 16 22.71 12.24 -40.93
N LYS A 17 21.68 12.02 -41.76
CA LYS A 17 20.53 11.13 -41.51
C LYS A 17 21.03 9.69 -41.48
N VAL A 18 20.62 8.90 -40.49
CA VAL A 18 20.76 7.43 -40.55
C VAL A 18 19.37 6.83 -40.73
N SER A 19 19.18 6.25 -41.91
CA SER A 19 18.00 5.51 -42.33
C SER A 19 18.03 4.09 -41.78
N GLN A 20 16.86 3.60 -41.38
CA GLN A 20 16.63 2.20 -41.03
C GLN A 20 16.48 1.37 -42.31
N ASN A 21 17.17 0.22 -42.37
CA ASN A 21 16.86 -0.85 -43.30
C ASN A 21 17.15 -2.24 -42.69
N LYS A 22 16.08 -2.92 -42.27
CA LYS A 22 15.60 -4.23 -42.75
C LYS A 22 16.63 -5.36 -42.97
N VAL A 23 16.59 -6.42 -42.14
CA VAL A 23 16.90 -7.82 -42.54
C VAL A 23 16.12 -8.85 -41.70
N ARG A 24 15.26 -9.62 -42.40
CA ARG A 24 14.82 -11.06 -42.28
C ARG A 24 14.37 -11.60 -40.90
N SER A 25 13.39 -12.53 -40.79
CA SER A 25 13.04 -13.64 -41.67
C SER A 25 11.57 -14.07 -41.54
N LYS A 26 11.04 -14.58 -42.67
CA LYS A 26 9.80 -15.35 -42.78
C LYS A 26 10.05 -16.79 -42.34
N VAL A 27 9.12 -17.38 -41.58
CA VAL A 27 8.79 -18.81 -41.70
C VAL A 27 7.27 -18.92 -41.77
N ASN A 28 6.81 -19.58 -42.81
CA ASN A 28 5.42 -19.75 -43.20
C ASN A 28 5.20 -21.25 -43.40
N SER A 29 4.19 -21.82 -42.72
CA SER A 29 3.46 -23.03 -43.12
C SER A 29 2.39 -23.26 -42.03
N GLY A 30 1.10 -23.43 -42.28
CA GLY A 30 0.37 -23.80 -43.49
C GLY A 30 -0.56 -24.95 -43.14
N ARG A 31 -1.88 -24.75 -43.28
CA ARG A 31 -2.97 -25.71 -43.59
C ARG A 31 -4.32 -25.19 -43.03
N THR A 32 -5.13 -24.52 -43.83
CA THR A 32 -6.20 -25.02 -44.73
C THR A 32 -7.39 -25.65 -44.02
N ASN A 33 -8.49 -24.90 -44.04
CA ASN A 33 -9.87 -25.34 -43.80
C ASN A 33 -10.34 -26.25 -44.94
N VAL A 34 -11.01 -27.37 -44.61
CA VAL A 34 -11.94 -28.06 -45.52
C VAL A 34 -13.17 -28.47 -44.73
N SER A 35 -14.32 -28.08 -45.26
CA SER A 35 -15.68 -28.39 -44.81
C SER A 35 -16.16 -29.76 -45.31
N GLY A 36 -16.93 -30.46 -44.47
CA GLY A 36 -18.06 -31.30 -44.90
C GLY A 36 -17.91 -32.81 -44.71
N THR A 37 -18.73 -33.39 -43.83
CA THR A 37 -19.45 -34.67 -44.09
C THR A 37 -20.55 -34.91 -43.05
N LYS A 38 -21.59 -35.59 -43.51
CA LYS A 38 -22.94 -35.74 -42.93
C LYS A 38 -23.00 -36.61 -41.66
N LYS A 39 -24.09 -36.36 -40.90
CA LYS A 39 -24.63 -37.11 -39.75
C LYS A 39 -24.66 -38.63 -39.97
N LEU A 40 -24.19 -39.37 -38.97
CA LEU A 40 -24.72 -40.67 -38.57
C LEU A 40 -24.92 -40.67 -37.05
N GLY A 41 -26.14 -40.99 -36.62
CA GLY A 41 -26.58 -40.94 -35.23
C GLY A 41 -25.96 -42.05 -34.40
N ILE A 42 -25.30 -41.67 -33.30
CA ILE A 42 -24.93 -42.57 -32.21
C ILE A 42 -25.52 -41.99 -30.94
N LYS A 43 -26.46 -42.74 -30.34
CA LYS A 43 -27.05 -42.45 -29.02
C LYS A 43 -25.93 -42.32 -27.99
N LYS A 44 -25.64 -41.10 -27.52
CA LYS A 44 -24.77 -40.89 -26.36
C LYS A 44 -25.57 -41.17 -25.10
N ASN A 45 -25.34 -42.33 -24.50
CA ASN A 45 -25.69 -42.60 -23.12
C ASN A 45 -25.11 -41.49 -22.24
N GLY A 46 -25.99 -40.78 -21.53
CA GLY A 46 -25.64 -39.70 -20.62
C GLY A 46 -24.83 -40.22 -19.44
N LYS A 47 -23.50 -40.18 -19.54
CA LYS A 47 -22.65 -40.09 -18.35
C LYS A 47 -22.81 -38.69 -17.78
N LYS A 48 -23.46 -38.58 -16.62
CA LYS A 48 -23.36 -37.41 -15.74
C LYS A 48 -21.88 -37.22 -15.40
N ASN A 49 -21.19 -36.38 -16.16
CA ASN A 49 -19.85 -35.95 -15.81
C ASN A 49 -19.94 -35.21 -14.49
N GLY A 50 -19.10 -35.66 -13.55
CA GLY A 50 -19.13 -35.30 -12.14
C GLY A 50 -19.11 -33.80 -11.91
N ALA A 51 -19.65 -33.42 -10.76
CA ALA A 51 -19.54 -32.09 -10.18
C ALA A 51 -18.12 -31.54 -10.43
N GLY A 52 -18.02 -30.50 -11.26
CA GLY A 52 -16.75 -29.82 -11.50
C GLY A 52 -16.16 -29.46 -10.14
N LYS A 53 -14.91 -29.88 -9.89
CA LYS A 53 -14.16 -29.45 -8.71
C LYS A 53 -14.29 -27.94 -8.63
N ALA A 54 -15.01 -27.44 -7.61
CA ALA A 54 -15.08 -26.02 -7.35
C ALA A 54 -13.64 -25.50 -7.29
N SER A 55 -13.32 -24.47 -8.08
CA SER A 55 -11.99 -23.87 -8.05
C SER A 55 -11.70 -23.48 -6.60
N LEU A 56 -10.55 -23.92 -6.07
CA LEU A 56 -10.12 -23.51 -4.75
C LEU A 56 -10.01 -21.98 -4.79
N LYS A 57 -10.77 -21.29 -3.93
CA LYS A 57 -10.55 -19.87 -3.67
C LYS A 57 -9.06 -19.70 -3.34
N ARG A 58 -8.41 -18.74 -3.98
CA ARG A 58 -6.96 -18.49 -3.87
C ARG A 58 -6.72 -17.30 -2.94
N SER A 59 -5.57 -17.30 -2.25
CA SER A 59 -5.16 -16.12 -1.48
C SER A 59 -4.96 -14.95 -2.42
N THR A 60 -5.13 -13.74 -1.92
CA THR A 60 -4.73 -12.52 -2.62
C THR A 60 -3.81 -11.68 -1.76
N SER A 61 -3.00 -10.87 -2.43
CA SER A 61 -2.07 -9.95 -1.80
C SER A 61 -2.32 -8.53 -2.32
N GLY A 62 -2.27 -7.56 -1.43
CA GLY A 62 -2.33 -6.13 -1.72
C GLY A 62 -1.19 -5.40 -1.02
N PHE A 63 -0.74 -4.29 -1.62
CA PHE A 63 0.28 -3.41 -1.06
C PHE A 63 -0.21 -1.98 -0.97
N GLU A 64 0.18 -1.28 0.09
CA GLU A 64 0.10 0.17 0.22
C GLU A 64 1.47 0.71 0.67
N VAL A 65 1.85 1.88 0.15
CA VAL A 65 3.06 2.60 0.54
C VAL A 65 2.72 4.07 0.70
N GLU A 66 3.14 4.66 1.81
CA GLU A 66 2.94 6.08 2.08
C GLU A 66 4.23 6.86 1.84
N PHE A 67 4.10 8.09 1.34
CA PHE A 67 5.22 8.99 1.07
C PHE A 67 5.00 10.35 1.72
N PHE A 68 6.06 10.97 2.24
CA PHE A 68 6.02 12.40 2.51
C PHE A 68 6.24 13.19 1.24
N ILE A 69 5.57 14.33 1.11
CA ILE A 69 5.71 15.25 -0.02
C ILE A 69 6.68 16.36 0.35
N LEU A 70 7.69 16.56 -0.50
CA LEU A 70 8.75 17.54 -0.30
C LEU A 70 8.75 18.62 -1.39
N ASP A 71 9.27 19.80 -1.06
CA ASP A 71 9.67 20.81 -2.05
C ASP A 71 11.06 20.50 -2.64
N LYS A 72 11.49 21.33 -3.61
CA LYS A 72 12.83 21.27 -4.22
C LYS A 72 14.01 21.44 -3.27
N ASN A 73 13.78 21.89 -2.04
CA ASN A 73 14.81 22.03 -1.00
C ASN A 73 14.79 20.83 -0.03
N GLY A 74 13.98 19.80 -0.31
CA GLY A 74 13.82 18.63 0.54
C GLY A 74 13.00 18.91 1.81
N ARG A 75 12.22 20.00 1.87
CA ARG A 75 11.37 20.35 3.02
C ARG A 75 9.99 19.73 2.86
N ALA A 76 9.48 19.10 3.92
CA ALA A 76 8.12 18.57 3.89
C ALA A 76 7.08 19.68 3.73
N VAL A 77 6.14 19.51 2.79
CA VAL A 77 5.11 20.50 2.44
C VAL A 77 3.72 19.90 2.48
N ASN A 78 2.72 20.72 2.82
CA ASN A 78 1.31 20.32 2.82
C ASN A 78 0.70 20.55 1.43
N ALA A 79 0.82 19.54 0.56
CA ALA A 79 0.46 19.61 -0.84
C ALA A 79 -0.32 18.38 -1.36
N ALA A 80 -0.63 17.39 -0.52
CA ALA A 80 -1.29 16.15 -0.91
C ALA A 80 -2.62 16.38 -1.60
N THR A 81 -3.46 17.27 -1.05
CA THR A 81 -4.74 17.63 -1.65
C THR A 81 -4.60 18.21 -3.06
N LYS A 82 -3.57 19.04 -3.27
CA LYS A 82 -3.31 19.64 -4.59
C LYS A 82 -2.75 18.60 -5.56
N LEU A 83 -1.78 17.80 -5.11
CA LEU A 83 -1.16 16.74 -5.89
C LEU A 83 -2.20 15.71 -6.34
N LEU A 84 -3.06 15.26 -5.43
CA LEU A 84 -4.10 14.29 -5.75
C LEU A 84 -5.09 14.80 -6.81
N LYS A 85 -5.42 16.10 -6.80
CA LYS A 85 -6.25 16.71 -7.85
C LYS A 85 -5.57 16.67 -9.22
N GLU A 86 -4.26 16.90 -9.29
CA GLU A 86 -3.52 16.79 -10.56
C GLU A 86 -3.38 15.33 -11.01
N VAL A 87 -3.14 14.40 -10.07
CA VAL A 87 -3.11 12.96 -10.36
C VAL A 87 -4.44 12.52 -10.96
N ALA A 88 -5.56 12.97 -10.41
CA ALA A 88 -6.89 12.64 -10.93
C ALA A 88 -7.12 13.10 -12.38
N LYS A 89 -6.48 14.19 -12.83
CA LYS A 89 -6.56 14.65 -14.23
C LYS A 89 -5.74 13.79 -15.18
N GLN A 90 -4.66 13.19 -14.69
CA GLN A 90 -3.73 12.36 -15.47
C GLN A 90 -4.06 10.86 -15.40
N LYS A 91 -4.88 10.46 -14.43
CA LYS A 91 -5.30 9.08 -14.19
C LYS A 91 -6.04 8.52 -15.40
N ARG A 92 -5.43 7.51 -16.04
CA ARG A 92 -6.02 6.76 -17.18
C ARG A 92 -6.62 5.42 -16.77
N ASN A 93 -6.15 4.87 -15.65
CA ASN A 93 -6.62 3.61 -15.10
C ASN A 93 -7.53 3.92 -13.91
N GLU A 94 -8.81 3.57 -14.00
CA GLU A 94 -9.78 3.78 -12.92
C GLU A 94 -9.38 3.07 -11.61
N ASN A 95 -8.64 1.96 -11.72
CA ASN A 95 -8.15 1.16 -10.59
C ASN A 95 -6.84 1.68 -9.97
N ALA A 96 -6.34 2.85 -10.37
CA ALA A 96 -5.18 3.45 -9.70
C ALA A 96 -5.58 3.92 -8.29
N GLU A 97 -4.98 3.32 -7.27
CA GLU A 97 -5.23 3.63 -5.86
C GLU A 97 -4.17 4.61 -5.38
N ILE A 98 -4.49 5.90 -5.41
CA ILE A 98 -3.66 6.97 -4.85
C ILE A 98 -4.62 7.84 -4.05
N VAL A 99 -4.39 7.94 -2.74
CA VAL A 99 -5.33 8.56 -1.80
C VAL A 99 -4.61 9.49 -0.82
N LEU A 100 -5.37 10.40 -0.20
CA LEU A 100 -4.86 11.22 0.89
C LEU A 100 -4.58 10.34 2.10
N GLU A 101 -3.50 10.65 2.80
CA GLU A 101 -3.23 10.07 4.11
C GLU A 101 -3.44 11.11 5.22
N MET A 102 -3.27 10.76 6.49
CA MET A 102 -3.68 11.60 7.63
C MET A 102 -3.26 13.08 7.55
N GLY A 103 -2.02 13.32 7.13
CA GLY A 103 -1.49 14.66 6.93
C GLY A 103 -1.54 15.07 5.48
N ASP A 104 -1.85 16.34 5.22
CA ASP A 104 -1.76 16.94 3.88
C ASP A 104 -0.30 17.01 3.36
N SER A 105 0.68 16.60 4.17
CA SER A 105 2.06 16.37 3.76
C SER A 105 2.37 14.93 3.36
N MET A 106 1.37 14.06 3.29
CA MET A 106 1.52 12.64 3.01
C MET A 106 0.53 12.18 1.94
N ILE A 107 0.92 11.16 1.20
CA ILE A 107 0.08 10.52 0.19
C ILE A 107 0.30 9.02 0.24
N GLU A 108 -0.77 8.24 0.12
CA GLU A 108 -0.71 6.79 0.07
C GLU A 108 -0.91 6.30 -1.37
N VAL A 109 -0.12 5.32 -1.77
CA VAL A 109 -0.24 4.61 -3.03
C VAL A 109 -0.53 3.15 -2.75
N GLY A 110 -1.69 2.69 -3.20
CA GLY A 110 -2.16 1.32 -3.08
C GLY A 110 -2.05 0.53 -4.37
N SER A 111 -2.43 -0.73 -4.28
CA SER A 111 -2.57 -1.65 -5.41
C SER A 111 -3.82 -2.49 -5.25
N TYR A 112 -4.47 -2.80 -6.36
CA TYR A 112 -5.61 -3.70 -6.32
C TYR A 112 -5.15 -5.13 -5.96
N PRO A 113 -5.85 -5.86 -5.08
CA PRO A 113 -5.43 -7.20 -4.69
C PRO A 113 -5.43 -8.18 -5.86
N ASP A 114 -4.37 -8.97 -5.97
CA ASP A 114 -4.22 -10.02 -6.99
C ASP A 114 -3.83 -11.35 -6.33
N VAL A 115 -4.15 -12.46 -6.99
CA VAL A 115 -3.69 -13.81 -6.66
C VAL A 115 -2.19 -13.95 -6.93
N ALA A 116 -1.68 -13.31 -7.98
CA ALA A 116 -0.27 -13.29 -8.31
C ALA A 116 0.37 -12.00 -7.79
N SER A 117 1.31 -12.12 -6.84
CA SER A 117 2.00 -10.95 -6.27
C SER A 117 2.70 -10.08 -7.31
N SER A 118 3.08 -10.64 -8.47
CA SER A 118 3.63 -9.88 -9.59
C SER A 118 2.62 -8.91 -10.21
N GLY A 119 1.34 -9.30 -10.29
CA GLY A 119 0.25 -8.43 -10.73
C GLY A 119 0.06 -7.26 -9.77
N THR A 120 -0.03 -7.56 -8.48
CA THR A 120 -0.12 -6.55 -7.41
C THR A 120 1.07 -5.57 -7.46
N LEU A 121 2.30 -6.06 -7.61
CA LEU A 121 3.50 -5.23 -7.65
C LEU A 121 3.55 -4.37 -8.92
N SER A 122 3.17 -4.92 -10.08
CA SER A 122 3.11 -4.14 -11.32
C SER A 122 2.12 -2.98 -11.19
N ALA A 123 0.93 -3.26 -10.63
CA ALA A 123 -0.08 -2.22 -10.39
C ALA A 123 0.43 -1.14 -9.43
N LEU A 124 1.09 -1.52 -8.34
CA LEU A 124 1.71 -0.58 -7.41
C LEU A 124 2.75 0.30 -8.12
N LEU A 125 3.65 -0.30 -8.90
CA LEU A 125 4.71 0.42 -9.61
C LEU A 125 4.15 1.41 -10.62
N ASP A 126 3.08 1.06 -11.33
CA ASP A 126 2.44 1.97 -12.27
C ASP A 126 1.74 3.13 -11.56
N ASN A 127 1.13 2.90 -10.40
CA ASN A 127 0.57 3.97 -9.57
C ASN A 127 1.68 4.89 -9.00
N ILE A 128 2.81 4.32 -8.56
CA ILE A 128 3.97 5.10 -8.11
C ILE A 128 4.54 5.95 -9.24
N LYS A 129 4.66 5.41 -10.47
CA LYS A 129 5.12 6.18 -11.64
C LYS A 129 4.19 7.35 -11.92
N LEU A 130 2.87 7.10 -11.94
CA LEU A 130 1.88 8.17 -12.13
C LEU A 130 2.08 9.28 -11.10
N LEU A 131 2.15 8.91 -9.82
CA LEU A 131 2.38 9.88 -8.74
C LEU A 131 3.69 10.66 -8.91
N LEU A 132 4.79 9.97 -9.22
CA LEU A 132 6.12 10.58 -9.38
C LEU A 132 6.15 11.60 -10.52
N TYR A 133 5.62 11.25 -11.69
CA TYR A 133 5.59 12.17 -12.83
C TYR A 133 4.71 13.39 -12.55
N THR A 134 3.53 13.18 -11.96
CA THR A 134 2.66 14.31 -11.59
C THR A 134 3.31 15.20 -10.51
N ALA A 135 4.02 14.62 -9.54
CA ALA A 135 4.73 15.38 -8.52
C ALA A 135 5.87 16.21 -9.13
N ASP A 136 6.65 15.63 -10.05
CA ASP A 136 7.76 16.30 -10.73
C ASP A 136 7.28 17.52 -11.55
N GLU A 137 6.17 17.38 -12.30
CA GLU A 137 5.54 18.50 -13.02
C GLU A 137 5.12 19.65 -12.09
N MET A 138 4.85 19.36 -10.83
CA MET A 138 4.51 20.34 -9.79
C MET A 138 5.72 20.86 -9.02
N GLY A 139 6.94 20.40 -9.32
CA GLY A 139 8.15 20.71 -8.57
C GLY A 139 8.17 20.12 -7.16
N LEU A 140 7.50 18.98 -6.98
CA LEU A 140 7.40 18.23 -5.73
C LEU A 140 8.21 16.93 -5.81
N TYR A 141 8.63 16.43 -4.65
CA TYR A 141 9.39 15.20 -4.51
C TYR A 141 8.75 14.28 -3.48
N LEU A 142 9.00 12.98 -3.57
CA LEU A 142 8.50 11.98 -2.62
C LEU A 142 9.63 11.46 -1.71
N CYS A 143 9.35 11.38 -0.41
CA CYS A 143 10.27 10.79 0.56
C CYS A 143 9.75 9.40 0.98
N PRO A 144 10.50 8.31 0.73
CA PRO A 144 10.08 6.94 1.01
C PRO A 144 10.48 6.45 2.41
N LEU A 145 10.89 7.33 3.32
CA LEU A 145 11.34 6.96 4.67
C LEU A 145 10.15 6.83 5.61
N GLY A 146 10.21 5.91 6.58
CA GLY A 146 9.14 5.72 7.58
C GLY A 146 8.87 6.94 8.46
N THR A 147 9.80 7.89 8.52
CA THR A 147 9.65 9.22 9.13
C THR A 147 10.44 10.24 8.32
N TYR A 148 9.92 11.45 8.19
CA TYR A 148 10.68 12.55 7.59
C TYR A 148 11.86 12.93 8.51
N PRO A 149 13.10 12.98 8.00
CA PRO A 149 14.28 13.18 8.85
C PRO A 149 14.38 14.60 9.44
N GLY A 150 13.84 15.60 8.74
CA GLY A 150 13.80 16.98 9.21
C GLY A 150 12.65 17.25 10.17
N THR A 151 12.43 18.54 10.47
CA THR A 151 11.25 18.99 11.21
C THR A 151 10.10 19.24 10.24
N ASN A 152 8.89 18.79 10.58
CA ASN A 152 7.70 19.10 9.82
C ASN A 152 6.50 19.41 10.73
N ASN A 153 5.60 20.26 10.22
CA ASN A 153 4.35 20.60 10.87
C ASN A 153 3.19 20.23 9.93
N PRO A 154 2.79 18.94 9.90
CA PRO A 154 1.75 18.49 9.00
C PRO A 154 0.41 19.12 9.36
N LYS A 155 -0.33 19.56 8.34
CA LYS A 155 -1.74 19.92 8.45
C LYS A 155 -2.54 18.64 8.43
N LEU A 156 -3.34 18.39 9.46
CA LEU A 156 -4.12 17.17 9.58
C LEU A 156 -5.46 17.34 8.85
N HIS A 157 -5.89 16.31 8.13
CA HIS A 157 -7.26 16.26 7.64
C HIS A 157 -8.24 16.00 8.80
N GLN A 158 -9.40 16.65 8.77
CA GLN A 158 -10.43 16.54 9.82
C GLN A 158 -11.86 16.39 9.25
N ASN A 159 -11.96 16.12 7.95
CA ASN A 159 -13.21 16.13 7.20
C ASN A 159 -14.02 14.83 7.32
N THR A 160 -13.50 13.77 7.95
CA THR A 160 -14.20 12.49 8.10
C THR A 160 -14.50 12.16 9.57
N ALA A 161 -15.56 11.37 9.80
CA ALA A 161 -15.92 10.90 11.14
C ALA A 161 -14.78 10.09 11.79
N HIS A 162 -14.07 9.30 11.00
CA HIS A 162 -12.87 8.56 11.41
C HIS A 162 -11.78 9.49 11.97
N TYR A 163 -11.48 10.62 11.31
CA TYR A 163 -10.49 11.57 11.81
C TYR A 163 -10.91 12.27 13.09
N LYS A 164 -12.20 12.59 13.22
CA LYS A 164 -12.76 13.15 14.46
C LYS A 164 -12.64 12.17 15.63
N ALA A 165 -12.97 10.90 15.41
CA ALA A 165 -12.87 9.84 16.42
C ALA A 165 -11.41 9.67 16.91
N LYS A 166 -10.46 9.66 15.99
CA LYS A 166 -9.05 9.54 16.37
C LYS A 166 -8.51 10.80 17.05
N LEU A 167 -8.93 12.00 16.63
CA LEU A 167 -8.60 13.24 17.34
C LEU A 167 -9.15 13.23 18.78
N ALA A 168 -10.37 12.74 18.99
CA ALA A 168 -10.96 12.58 20.32
C ALA A 168 -10.14 11.59 21.16
N LEU A 169 -9.71 10.47 20.58
CA LEU A 169 -8.91 9.48 21.30
C LEU A 169 -7.52 9.99 21.70
N PHE A 170 -6.74 10.46 20.73
CA PHE A 170 -5.32 10.74 20.96
C PHE A 170 -5.05 12.16 21.46
N GLY A 171 -6.01 13.06 21.26
CA GLY A 171 -5.85 14.49 21.50
C GLY A 171 -4.93 15.18 20.47
N PRO A 172 -4.98 16.51 20.36
CA PRO A 172 -4.34 17.26 19.29
C PRO A 172 -2.81 17.16 19.25
N LYS A 173 -2.17 16.87 20.40
CA LYS A 173 -0.70 16.74 20.49
C LYS A 173 -0.21 15.43 19.88
N ARG A 174 -0.70 14.28 20.39
CA ARG A 174 -0.23 12.96 19.95
C ARG A 174 -0.77 12.58 18.58
N TRP A 175 -1.94 13.10 18.22
CA TRP A 175 -2.55 12.86 16.92
C TRP A 175 -1.63 13.22 15.73
N ARG A 176 -0.79 14.24 15.90
CA ARG A 176 0.21 14.63 14.89
C ARG A 176 1.27 13.58 14.61
N HIS A 177 1.47 12.59 15.48
CA HIS A 177 2.44 11.52 15.24
C HIS A 177 2.03 10.65 14.04
N GLU A 178 0.72 10.46 13.80
CA GLU A 178 0.23 9.70 12.66
C GLU A 178 0.64 10.37 11.33
N ALA A 179 0.48 11.68 11.20
CA ALA A 179 0.93 12.45 10.04
C ALA A 179 2.46 12.68 9.95
N ARG A 180 3.24 11.97 10.77
CA ARG A 180 4.71 12.01 10.79
C ARG A 180 5.34 10.63 10.63
N CYS A 181 4.52 9.60 10.44
CA CYS A 181 4.94 8.22 10.34
C CYS A 181 4.35 7.62 9.07
N ALA A 182 5.19 7.30 8.09
CA ALA A 182 4.78 6.72 6.83
C ALA A 182 4.80 5.18 6.85
N GLY A 183 3.74 4.60 6.31
CA GLY A 183 3.38 3.21 6.15
C GLY A 183 4.02 2.44 5.00
N TYR A 184 4.24 1.14 5.24
CA TYR A 184 4.16 0.10 4.22
C TYR A 184 3.20 -0.93 4.75
N HIS A 185 2.14 -1.23 4.01
CA HIS A 185 1.14 -2.22 4.41
C HIS A 185 1.16 -3.38 3.42
N PHE A 186 1.32 -4.58 3.97
CA PHE A 186 1.15 -5.83 3.24
C PHE A 186 -0.18 -6.47 3.65
N HIS A 187 -1.14 -6.41 2.75
CA HIS A 187 -2.45 -7.00 2.94
C HIS A 187 -2.46 -8.41 2.38
N TYR A 188 -2.71 -9.41 3.23
CA TYR A 188 -2.82 -10.80 2.82
C TYR A 188 -4.21 -11.34 3.16
N ALA A 189 -4.98 -11.68 2.13
CA ALA A 189 -6.25 -12.33 2.30
C ALA A 189 -6.06 -13.84 2.22
N MET A 190 -6.39 -14.53 3.31
CA MET A 190 -6.49 -15.99 3.31
C MET A 190 -7.52 -16.43 2.25
N PRO A 191 -7.35 -17.58 1.59
CA PRO A 191 -8.29 -18.05 0.55
C PRO A 191 -9.69 -18.40 1.09
N TRP A 192 -9.93 -18.18 2.37
CA TRP A 192 -10.87 -18.93 3.19
C TRP A 192 -12.00 -18.02 3.65
N GLY A 193 -13.22 -18.53 3.66
CA GLY A 193 -14.42 -17.80 4.09
C GLY A 193 -14.48 -17.51 5.59
N VAL A 194 -13.36 -17.16 6.21
CA VAL A 194 -13.17 -16.86 7.64
C VAL A 194 -13.72 -15.50 8.03
N PHE A 195 -13.93 -14.62 7.06
CA PHE A 195 -14.49 -13.29 7.28
C PHE A 195 -15.94 -13.23 6.78
N ASP A 196 -16.79 -12.61 7.57
CA ASP A 196 -18.16 -12.24 7.22
C ASP A 196 -18.14 -10.82 6.63
N THR A 197 -18.29 -10.73 5.31
CA THR A 197 -18.24 -9.44 4.60
C THR A 197 -19.44 -8.55 4.88
N LYS A 198 -20.59 -9.12 5.26
CA LYS A 198 -21.81 -8.39 5.59
C LYS A 198 -21.70 -7.73 6.96
N HIS A 199 -21.21 -8.48 7.95
CA HIS A 199 -21.09 -8.01 9.34
C HIS A 199 -19.68 -7.52 9.71
N LYS A 200 -18.75 -7.53 8.76
CA LYS A 200 -17.35 -7.07 8.90
C LYS A 200 -16.60 -7.67 10.11
N ARG A 201 -16.77 -8.98 10.32
CA ARG A 201 -16.16 -9.70 11.47
C ARG A 201 -15.66 -11.08 11.11
N LEU A 202 -14.80 -11.64 11.96
CA LEU A 202 -14.41 -13.05 11.87
C LEU A 202 -15.62 -13.95 12.15
N LYS A 203 -15.74 -15.04 11.40
CA LYS A 203 -16.74 -16.08 11.64
C LYS A 203 -16.30 -16.97 12.79
N LYS A 204 -17.27 -17.55 13.51
CA LYS A 204 -17.00 -18.49 14.62
C LYS A 204 -16.34 -19.80 14.21
N LEU A 205 -16.37 -20.15 12.92
CA LEU A 205 -15.66 -21.31 12.31
C LEU A 205 -15.84 -22.66 13.03
N ILE A 206 -17.02 -22.90 13.63
CA ILE A 206 -17.33 -24.04 14.52
C ILE A 206 -16.89 -25.39 13.90
N ASN A 207 -17.32 -25.67 12.66
CA ASN A 207 -17.02 -26.92 11.94
C ASN A 207 -16.07 -26.69 10.74
N SER A 208 -15.16 -25.73 10.85
CA SER A 208 -14.25 -25.42 9.75
C SER A 208 -12.92 -26.15 9.89
N LYS A 209 -12.51 -26.86 8.83
CA LYS A 209 -11.13 -27.40 8.69
C LYS A 209 -10.04 -26.32 8.72
N ASN A 210 -10.44 -25.07 8.59
CA ASN A 210 -9.59 -23.90 8.45
C ASN A 210 -9.40 -23.12 9.76
N LYS A 211 -10.06 -23.53 10.85
CA LYS A 211 -9.99 -22.82 12.14
C LYS A 211 -8.56 -22.71 12.66
N GLN A 212 -7.80 -23.80 12.60
CA GLN A 212 -6.46 -23.84 13.17
C GLN A 212 -5.47 -23.02 12.36
N SER A 213 -5.55 -23.04 11.02
CA SER A 213 -4.57 -22.28 10.24
C SER A 213 -4.81 -20.77 10.31
N LEU A 214 -6.04 -20.30 10.59
CA LEU A 214 -6.27 -18.89 10.93
C LEU A 214 -5.54 -18.50 12.22
N VAL A 215 -5.66 -19.33 13.27
CA VAL A 215 -4.97 -19.11 14.55
C VAL A 215 -3.45 -19.18 14.36
N ASN A 216 -2.95 -20.16 13.61
CA ASN A 216 -1.52 -20.30 13.33
C ASN A 216 -0.99 -19.11 12.52
N ALA A 217 -1.74 -18.62 11.52
CA ALA A 217 -1.34 -17.43 10.76
C ALA A 217 -1.28 -16.19 11.65
N HIS A 218 -2.25 -16.00 12.56
CA HIS A 218 -2.21 -14.93 13.54
C HIS A 218 -0.98 -15.02 14.43
N ASN A 219 -0.74 -16.18 15.06
CA ASN A 219 0.41 -16.36 15.95
C ASN A 219 1.75 -16.26 15.22
N PHE A 220 1.81 -16.71 13.95
CA PHE A 220 2.98 -16.50 13.10
C PHE A 220 3.28 -15.02 12.90
N LEU A 221 2.27 -14.20 12.57
CA LEU A 221 2.49 -12.75 12.42
C LEU A 221 2.95 -12.09 13.72
N VAL A 222 2.40 -12.51 14.87
CA VAL A 222 2.88 -12.06 16.18
C VAL A 222 4.35 -12.47 16.41
N ALA A 223 4.70 -13.72 16.08
CA ALA A 223 6.07 -14.22 16.22
C ALA A 223 7.07 -13.54 15.27
N ALA A 224 6.63 -13.20 14.06
CA ALA A 224 7.46 -12.60 13.01
C ALA A 224 7.70 -11.11 13.22
N ASP A 225 6.81 -10.40 13.94
CA ASP A 225 6.86 -8.94 14.09
C ASP A 225 8.21 -8.39 14.58
N PRO A 226 8.89 -8.96 15.59
CA PRO A 226 10.20 -8.47 16.02
C PRO A 226 11.27 -8.59 14.92
N ALA A 227 11.26 -9.69 14.16
CA ALA A 227 12.21 -9.90 13.07
C ALA A 227 11.92 -8.94 11.91
N LEU A 228 10.65 -8.81 11.50
CA LEU A 228 10.23 -7.87 10.47
C LEU A 228 10.59 -6.43 10.83
N THR A 229 10.27 -6.00 12.06
CA THR A 229 10.61 -4.67 12.57
C THR A 229 12.12 -4.47 12.62
N THR A 230 12.93 -5.51 12.85
CA THR A 230 14.40 -5.40 12.88
C THR A 230 15.01 -5.29 11.49
N PHE A 231 14.52 -6.05 10.51
CA PHE A 231 15.08 -6.06 9.15
C PHE A 231 14.52 -4.97 8.23
N MET A 232 13.39 -4.36 8.59
CA MET A 232 12.73 -3.32 7.79
C MET A 232 12.92 -1.89 8.35
N GLN A 233 13.89 -1.71 9.25
CA GLN A 233 14.19 -0.40 9.85
C GLN A 233 14.66 0.59 8.78
N SER A 234 13.93 1.70 8.62
CA SER A 234 14.17 2.66 7.53
C SER A 234 14.12 4.12 7.97
N SER A 235 14.09 4.38 9.29
CA SER A 235 13.65 5.69 9.79
C SER A 235 14.44 6.19 11.01
N PRO A 236 15.76 6.48 10.88
CA PRO A 236 16.59 6.77 12.05
C PRO A 236 16.28 8.09 12.78
N PHE A 237 15.60 9.04 12.12
CA PHE A 237 15.35 10.38 12.63
C PHE A 237 13.86 10.70 12.75
N TYR A 238 13.48 11.44 13.78
CA TYR A 238 12.14 11.98 13.96
C TYR A 238 12.22 13.44 14.39
N GLN A 239 11.64 14.35 13.60
CA GLN A 239 11.69 15.80 13.88
C GLN A 239 13.14 16.31 14.04
N GLY A 240 14.06 15.89 13.17
CA GLY A 240 15.47 16.28 13.23
C GLY A 240 16.30 15.59 14.30
N LYS A 241 15.72 14.67 15.10
CA LYS A 241 16.42 13.99 16.20
C LYS A 241 16.59 12.51 15.91
N TYR A 242 17.78 11.98 16.15
CA TYR A 242 18.00 10.53 16.15
C TYR A 242 17.32 9.92 17.37
N LEU A 243 16.35 9.01 17.17
CA LEU A 243 15.71 8.28 18.27
C LEU A 243 16.13 6.81 18.34
N GLY A 244 16.59 6.26 17.23
CA GLY A 244 16.96 4.85 17.08
C GLY A 244 16.84 4.45 15.62
N LYS A 245 17.22 3.22 15.26
CA LYS A 245 17.22 2.75 13.86
C LYS A 245 15.84 2.83 13.18
N ASP A 246 14.77 2.72 13.97
CA ASP A 246 13.39 2.86 13.49
C ASP A 246 12.56 3.76 14.42
N SER A 247 12.68 5.06 14.20
CA SER A 247 11.94 6.09 14.93
C SER A 247 10.45 6.01 14.66
N ARG A 248 10.03 5.51 13.50
CA ARG A 248 8.62 5.23 13.21
C ARG A 248 8.06 4.25 14.23
N ALA A 249 8.70 3.10 14.44
CA ALA A 249 8.22 2.12 15.42
C ALA A 249 8.19 2.72 16.84
N ILE A 250 9.24 3.45 17.23
CA ILE A 250 9.33 4.12 18.54
C ILE A 250 8.18 5.10 18.75
N MET A 251 7.92 5.99 17.79
CA MET A 251 6.94 7.07 17.91
C MET A 251 5.51 6.64 17.59
N TYR A 252 5.32 5.64 16.74
CA TYR A 252 3.99 5.14 16.41
C TYR A 252 3.50 4.20 17.52
N ARG A 253 4.29 3.17 17.87
CA ARG A 253 3.88 2.17 18.88
C ARG A 253 4.03 2.67 20.32
N GLY A 254 4.82 3.72 20.56
CA GLY A 254 5.10 4.20 21.92
C GLY A 254 6.11 3.33 22.66
N LEU A 255 7.20 2.91 22.00
CA LEU A 255 8.19 2.02 22.59
C LEU A 255 9.12 2.77 23.57
N GLY A 256 9.50 2.09 24.65
CA GLY A 256 10.40 2.64 25.67
C GLY A 256 9.72 3.74 26.49
N LYS A 257 10.38 4.89 26.64
CA LYS A 257 9.85 6.07 27.37
C LYS A 257 9.31 7.14 26.41
N SER A 258 9.02 6.80 25.15
CA SER A 258 8.54 7.78 24.18
C SER A 258 7.09 8.17 24.45
N GLU A 259 6.73 9.43 24.16
CA GLU A 259 5.33 9.87 24.12
C GLU A 259 4.68 9.55 22.76
N GLY A 260 4.92 8.36 22.22
CA GLY A 260 4.37 7.94 20.93
C GLY A 260 2.84 7.84 20.90
N LEU A 261 2.27 7.68 19.70
CA LEU A 261 0.83 7.71 19.42
C LEU A 261 0.04 6.76 20.34
N PHE A 262 0.47 5.50 20.43
CA PHE A 262 -0.23 4.47 21.20
C PHE A 262 0.32 4.24 22.62
N SER A 263 1.16 5.12 23.16
CA SER A 263 1.82 4.89 24.47
C SER A 263 0.84 4.69 25.64
N ASN A 264 -0.33 5.33 25.58
CA ASN A 264 -1.39 5.18 26.60
C ASN A 264 -2.43 4.12 26.23
N PHE A 265 -2.21 3.40 25.13
CA PHE A 265 -3.20 2.57 24.45
C PHE A 265 -2.59 1.19 24.11
N PRO A 266 -2.05 0.45 25.09
CA PRO A 266 -1.29 -0.77 24.84
C PRO A 266 -2.12 -1.85 24.16
N ASP A 267 -3.42 -1.92 24.44
CA ASP A 267 -4.33 -2.84 23.77
C ASP A 267 -4.38 -2.66 22.23
N PHE A 268 -3.96 -1.49 21.75
CA PHE A 268 -3.99 -1.09 20.34
C PHE A 268 -2.59 -0.99 19.72
N GLY A 269 -1.61 -0.45 20.46
CA GLY A 269 -0.25 -0.23 19.95
C GLY A 269 0.77 -1.32 20.27
N ALA A 270 0.53 -2.13 21.30
CA ALA A 270 1.44 -3.19 21.68
C ALA A 270 1.23 -4.46 20.83
N LEU A 271 2.29 -5.25 20.71
CA LEU A 271 2.23 -6.56 20.10
C LEU A 271 1.23 -7.43 20.88
N PRO A 272 0.19 -8.00 20.24
CA PRO A 272 -0.79 -8.80 20.95
C PRO A 272 -0.20 -10.15 21.38
N SER A 273 -0.73 -10.73 22.46
CA SER A 273 -0.41 -12.11 22.86
C SER A 273 -0.93 -13.12 21.85
N TYR A 274 -0.34 -14.32 21.87
CA TYR A 274 -0.84 -15.46 21.10
C TYR A 274 -2.30 -15.81 21.46
N ARG A 275 -2.94 -16.49 20.50
CA ARG A 275 -4.32 -16.97 20.60
C ARG A 275 -4.33 -18.48 20.41
N HIS A 276 -5.24 -19.16 21.08
CA HIS A 276 -5.39 -20.61 21.01
C HIS A 276 -6.58 -21.00 20.14
N THR A 277 -7.61 -20.15 20.10
CA THR A 277 -8.83 -20.40 19.34
C THR A 277 -9.27 -19.19 18.50
N VAL A 278 -10.12 -19.45 17.52
CA VAL A 278 -10.81 -18.40 16.76
C VAL A 278 -11.74 -17.59 17.67
N ALA A 279 -12.32 -18.21 18.70
CA ALA A 279 -13.15 -17.52 19.68
C ALA A 279 -12.34 -16.49 20.48
N ASP A 280 -11.08 -16.80 20.83
CA ASP A 280 -10.18 -15.84 21.50
C ASP A 280 -9.93 -14.61 20.60
N MET A 281 -9.74 -14.84 19.30
CA MET A 281 -9.54 -13.77 18.32
C MET A 281 -10.78 -12.87 18.20
N ILE A 282 -11.97 -13.47 18.12
CA ILE A 282 -13.25 -12.75 18.06
C ILE A 282 -13.44 -11.94 19.34
N SER A 283 -13.29 -12.57 20.50
CA SER A 283 -13.46 -11.92 21.80
C SER A 283 -12.49 -10.76 21.97
N LYS A 284 -11.22 -10.90 21.56
CA LYS A 284 -10.26 -9.78 21.64
C LYS A 284 -10.63 -8.65 20.68
N ALA A 285 -11.14 -8.95 19.47
CA ALA A 285 -11.60 -7.93 18.54
C ALA A 285 -12.78 -7.14 19.11
N GLU A 286 -13.75 -7.84 19.73
CA GLU A 286 -14.90 -7.23 20.41
C GLU A 286 -14.44 -6.37 21.61
N GLN A 287 -13.56 -6.89 22.47
CA GLN A 287 -13.00 -6.13 23.59
C GLN A 287 -12.28 -4.85 23.14
N ARG A 288 -11.51 -4.92 22.05
CA ARG A 288 -10.85 -3.74 21.46
C ARG A 288 -11.87 -2.73 20.95
N PHE A 289 -12.91 -3.18 20.25
CA PHE A 289 -13.98 -2.33 19.76
C PHE A 289 -14.70 -1.62 20.92
N GLU A 290 -15.14 -2.36 21.93
CA GLU A 290 -15.79 -1.78 23.12
C GLU A 290 -14.86 -0.83 23.88
N GLY A 291 -13.57 -1.16 23.97
CA GLY A 291 -12.56 -0.27 24.54
C GLY A 291 -12.45 1.06 23.78
N TRP A 292 -12.46 1.01 22.44
CA TRP A 292 -12.49 2.23 21.61
C TRP A 292 -13.74 3.07 21.86
N ILE A 293 -14.92 2.44 21.88
CA ILE A 293 -16.18 3.15 22.10
C ILE A 293 -16.14 3.86 23.45
N LYS A 294 -15.77 3.16 24.53
CA LYS A 294 -15.66 3.75 25.87
C LYS A 294 -14.74 4.96 25.93
N LEU A 295 -13.61 4.93 25.22
CA LEU A 295 -12.65 6.03 25.20
C LEU A 295 -13.12 7.24 24.37
N ILE A 296 -14.05 7.05 23.44
CA ILE A 296 -14.61 8.12 22.60
C ILE A 296 -15.88 8.71 23.22
N THR A 297 -16.68 7.91 23.93
CA THR A 297 -17.99 8.32 24.47
C THR A 297 -17.99 8.62 25.97
N GLY A 298 -16.96 8.19 26.71
CA GLY A 298 -16.79 8.47 28.14
C GLY A 298 -16.07 9.79 28.37
#